data_AF-A0A0M4G9M3-F1
#
_entry.id   AF-A0A0M4G9M3-F1
#
_cell.length_a   1.000
_cell.length_b   1.000
_cell.length_c   1.000
_cell.angle_alpha   90.00
_cell.angle_beta   90.00
_cell.angle_gamma   90.00
#
_symmetry.space_group_name_H-M   'P 1'
#
loop_
_entity.id
_entity.type
_entity.pdbx_description
1 polymer ?
#
loop_
_entity_poly.entity_id
_entity_poly.type
_entity_poly.pdbx_seq_one_letter_code
_entity_poly.pdbx_strand_id
1 'polypeptide(L)'
;MNNNLNQRAIELLEENRFDESLKLFHEAVKSSRDVQSLNNLAWIYCYEEDDDSKAIPLLKEAIKMQPHSHFPYNMLGEVYVRREKWEEARNVLQKVVSIHPTKTAFYNLATAYYKLGKLEAAADSFLRGSEPSDLSLYSHIKCLAELGRKEEAFQKLSQFSEEDDHFVGEIDVADLYVELGDYKMAIYWFSKGWETYAKDPTWLGRYIFALLKADDLPSALDIQQEVIKEIEERIAETNDDCDEEWTPAEKEDYIRELTNHQREYAQIIDKIHSGYTPPMDFSTSVLHECYLFGCDQHNNPEYTK
;
A
#
# COMPACT_ATOMS: atom_id res chain seq x y z
N MET A 1 3.47 -15.54 -36.54
CA MET A 1 3.10 -14.14 -36.87
C MET A 1 2.60 -13.39 -35.64
N ASN A 2 1.83 -14.00 -34.73
CA ASN A 2 1.41 -13.37 -33.46
C ASN A 2 2.55 -12.83 -32.58
N ASN A 3 3.69 -13.54 -32.49
CA ASN A 3 4.82 -13.10 -31.66
C ASN A 3 5.37 -11.72 -32.04
N ASN A 4 5.24 -11.31 -33.31
CA ASN A 4 5.71 -9.98 -33.73
C ASN A 4 4.76 -8.87 -33.23
N LEU A 5 3.44 -9.11 -33.26
CA LEU A 5 2.44 -8.14 -32.78
C LEU A 5 2.52 -7.95 -31.27
N ASN A 6 2.70 -9.05 -30.52
CA ASN A 6 2.81 -8.97 -29.06
C ASN A 6 4.04 -8.17 -28.63
N GLN A 7 5.23 -8.56 -29.09
CA GLN A 7 6.46 -7.85 -28.73
C GLN A 7 6.39 -6.38 -29.11
N ARG A 8 5.89 -6.07 -30.32
CA ARG A 8 5.77 -4.70 -30.78
C ARG A 8 4.78 -3.88 -29.96
N ALA A 9 3.68 -4.49 -29.49
CA ALA A 9 2.74 -3.81 -28.60
C ALA A 9 3.38 -3.48 -27.24
N ILE A 10 4.22 -4.39 -26.70
CA ILE A 10 4.95 -4.19 -25.45
C ILE A 10 6.00 -3.08 -25.62
N GLU A 11 6.78 -3.09 -26.70
CA GLU A 11 7.73 -2.01 -27.02
C GLU A 11 7.04 -0.64 -27.06
N LEU A 12 5.83 -0.57 -27.64
CA LEU A 12 5.06 0.67 -27.67
C LEU A 12 4.55 1.11 -26.28
N LEU A 13 4.29 0.19 -25.35
CA LEU A 13 4.00 0.55 -23.96
C LEU A 13 5.23 1.20 -23.31
N GLU A 14 6.41 0.63 -23.51
CA GLU A 14 7.68 1.18 -22.99
C GLU A 14 7.98 2.57 -23.58
N GLU A 15 7.56 2.81 -24.83
CA GLU A 15 7.61 4.13 -25.48
C GLU A 15 6.50 5.10 -25.03
N ASN A 16 5.61 4.72 -24.10
CA ASN A 16 4.41 5.46 -23.67
C ASN A 16 3.41 5.76 -24.81
N ARG A 17 3.37 4.90 -25.85
CA ARG A 17 2.48 5.02 -27.01
C ARG A 17 1.26 4.11 -26.85
N PHE A 18 0.47 4.39 -25.81
CA PHE A 18 -0.63 3.54 -25.35
C PHE A 18 -1.70 3.29 -26.43
N ASP A 19 -2.13 4.32 -27.17
CA ASP A 19 -3.12 4.19 -28.24
C ASP A 19 -2.68 3.21 -29.37
N GLU A 20 -1.39 3.22 -29.69
CA GLU A 20 -0.83 2.36 -30.74
C GLU A 20 -0.62 0.95 -30.22
N SER A 21 -0.17 0.81 -28.97
CA SER A 21 -0.09 -0.47 -28.29
C SER A 21 -1.47 -1.15 -28.20
N LEU A 22 -2.51 -0.41 -27.82
CA LEU A 22 -3.89 -0.90 -27.75
C LEU A 22 -4.39 -1.44 -29.08
N LYS A 23 -4.10 -0.73 -30.18
CA LYS A 23 -4.42 -1.20 -31.54
C LYS A 23 -3.72 -2.51 -31.86
N LEU A 24 -2.43 -2.65 -31.51
CA LEU A 24 -1.69 -3.89 -31.74
C LEU A 24 -2.17 -5.05 -30.87
N PHE A 25 -2.53 -4.83 -29.61
CA PHE A 25 -3.15 -5.88 -28.79
C PHE A 25 -4.51 -6.32 -29.36
N HIS A 26 -5.31 -5.40 -29.88
CA HIS A 26 -6.52 -5.75 -30.62
C HIS A 26 -6.24 -6.59 -31.86
N GLU A 27 -5.22 -6.25 -32.64
CA GLU A 27 -4.80 -7.02 -33.81
C GLU A 27 -4.27 -8.40 -33.42
N ALA A 28 -3.50 -8.51 -32.34
CA ALA A 28 -3.01 -9.77 -31.80
C ALA A 28 -4.16 -10.73 -31.45
N VAL A 29 -5.18 -10.22 -30.76
CA VAL A 29 -6.39 -10.99 -30.43
C VAL A 29 -7.19 -11.41 -31.67
N LYS A 30 -7.25 -10.56 -32.70
CA LYS A 30 -7.90 -10.90 -33.99
C LYS A 30 -7.13 -11.96 -34.76
N SER A 31 -5.80 -11.92 -34.71
CA SER A 31 -4.90 -12.81 -35.45
C SER A 31 -4.83 -14.21 -34.82
N SER A 32 -4.66 -14.30 -33.50
CA SER A 32 -4.89 -15.54 -32.75
C SER A 32 -5.38 -15.21 -31.36
N ARG A 33 -6.58 -15.71 -31.05
CA ARG A 33 -7.26 -15.55 -29.77
C ARG A 33 -6.84 -16.70 -28.85
N ASP A 34 -5.94 -16.40 -27.94
CA ASP A 34 -5.32 -17.32 -26.99
C ASP A 34 -5.15 -16.66 -25.61
N VAL A 35 -4.64 -17.41 -24.64
CA VAL A 35 -4.47 -16.95 -23.26
C VAL A 35 -3.64 -15.67 -23.19
N GLN A 36 -2.54 -15.61 -23.94
CA GLN A 36 -1.62 -14.46 -23.93
C GLN A 36 -2.24 -13.22 -24.56
N SER A 37 -2.78 -13.34 -25.78
CA SER A 37 -3.38 -12.19 -26.47
C SER A 37 -4.55 -11.61 -25.69
N LEU A 38 -5.40 -12.46 -25.09
CA LEU A 38 -6.50 -12.02 -24.23
C LEU A 38 -6.01 -11.35 -22.95
N ASN A 39 -5.01 -11.94 -22.29
CA ASN A 39 -4.44 -11.40 -21.05
C ASN A 39 -3.77 -10.05 -21.28
N ASN A 40 -2.97 -9.92 -22.33
CA ASN A 40 -2.23 -8.69 -22.63
C ASN A 40 -3.17 -7.56 -23.08
N LEU A 41 -4.23 -7.86 -23.84
CA LEU A 41 -5.29 -6.88 -24.13
C LEU A 41 -6.06 -6.49 -22.85
N ALA A 42 -6.31 -7.44 -21.94
CA ALA A 42 -6.91 -7.10 -20.65
C ALA A 42 -5.99 -6.22 -19.80
N TRP A 43 -4.67 -6.41 -19.92
CA TRP A 43 -3.68 -5.67 -19.15
C TRP A 43 -3.74 -4.18 -19.48
N ILE A 44 -3.69 -3.82 -20.76
CA ILE A 44 -3.78 -2.42 -21.16
C ILE A 44 -5.12 -1.79 -20.77
N TYR A 45 -6.22 -2.55 -20.82
CA TYR A 45 -7.51 -2.05 -20.33
C TYR A 45 -7.51 -1.79 -18.81
N CYS A 46 -6.87 -2.64 -18.01
CA CYS A 46 -6.84 -2.49 -16.57
C CYS A 46 -5.94 -1.36 -16.09
N TYR A 47 -4.75 -1.19 -16.69
CA TYR A 47 -3.71 -0.33 -16.14
C TYR A 47 -3.55 1.00 -16.87
N GLU A 48 -3.89 1.06 -18.17
CA GLU A 48 -3.79 2.32 -18.94
C GLU A 48 -5.16 2.98 -19.14
N GLU A 49 -6.21 2.20 -19.40
CA GLU A 49 -7.54 2.74 -19.68
C GLU A 49 -8.47 2.80 -18.44
N ASP A 50 -8.08 2.20 -17.31
CA ASP A 50 -8.91 1.96 -16.12
C ASP A 50 -10.31 1.37 -16.45
N ASP A 51 -10.43 0.59 -17.53
CA ASP A 51 -11.67 0.00 -18.04
C ASP A 51 -11.79 -1.49 -17.70
N ASP A 52 -12.05 -1.76 -16.42
CA ASP A 52 -12.27 -3.12 -15.92
C ASP A 52 -13.46 -3.82 -16.58
N SER A 53 -14.41 -3.05 -17.14
CA SER A 53 -15.59 -3.60 -17.81
C SER A 53 -15.21 -4.36 -19.09
N LYS A 54 -14.16 -3.91 -19.78
CA LYS A 54 -13.58 -4.60 -20.95
C LYS A 54 -12.56 -5.67 -20.55
N ALA A 55 -11.78 -5.45 -19.49
CA ALA A 55 -10.74 -6.39 -19.08
C ALA A 55 -11.30 -7.69 -18.47
N ILE A 56 -12.25 -7.60 -17.54
CA ILE A 56 -12.77 -8.77 -16.79
C ILE A 56 -13.30 -9.88 -17.72
N PRO A 57 -14.09 -9.60 -18.77
CA PRO A 57 -14.54 -10.64 -19.70
C PRO A 57 -13.39 -11.36 -20.41
N LEU A 58 -12.34 -10.64 -20.80
CA LEU A 58 -11.16 -11.21 -21.47
C LEU A 58 -10.38 -12.11 -20.52
N LEU A 59 -10.16 -11.68 -19.27
CA LEU A 59 -9.51 -12.49 -18.24
C LEU A 59 -10.30 -13.77 -17.94
N LYS A 60 -11.63 -13.67 -17.79
CA LYS A 60 -12.50 -14.83 -17.56
C LYS A 60 -12.48 -15.81 -18.74
N GLU A 61 -12.35 -15.30 -19.96
CA GLU A 61 -12.18 -16.15 -21.15
C GLU A 61 -10.82 -16.86 -21.15
N ALA A 62 -9.73 -16.13 -20.90
CA ALA A 62 -8.39 -16.70 -20.79
C ALA A 62 -8.31 -17.81 -19.71
N ILE A 63 -8.94 -17.58 -18.54
CA ILE A 63 -9.06 -18.57 -17.46
C ILE A 63 -9.81 -19.83 -17.93
N LYS A 64 -10.90 -19.69 -18.67
CA LYS A 64 -11.66 -20.83 -19.21
C LYS A 64 -10.85 -21.62 -20.23
N MET A 65 -10.04 -20.94 -21.04
CA MET A 65 -9.16 -21.58 -22.02
C MET A 65 -8.06 -22.39 -21.35
N GLN A 66 -7.45 -21.84 -20.29
CA GLN A 66 -6.40 -22.53 -19.55
C GLN A 66 -6.53 -22.29 -18.03
N PRO A 67 -7.21 -23.21 -17.29
CA PRO A 67 -7.46 -23.06 -15.86
C PRO A 67 -6.23 -23.13 -14.95
N HIS A 68 -5.05 -23.40 -15.50
CA HIS A 68 -3.76 -23.50 -14.79
C HIS A 68 -2.79 -22.36 -15.11
N SER A 69 -3.16 -21.42 -15.99
CA SER A 69 -2.33 -20.23 -16.27
C SER A 69 -2.58 -19.18 -15.20
N HIS A 70 -1.55 -18.77 -14.44
CA HIS A 70 -1.74 -17.90 -13.28
C HIS A 70 -1.93 -16.41 -13.62
N PHE A 71 -1.37 -15.88 -14.72
CA PHE A 71 -1.44 -14.44 -15.04
C PHE A 71 -2.90 -13.93 -15.13
N PRO A 72 -3.82 -14.61 -15.84
CA PRO A 72 -5.20 -14.17 -15.88
C PRO A 72 -5.91 -14.17 -14.51
N TYR A 73 -5.60 -15.15 -13.65
CA TYR A 73 -6.17 -15.17 -12.29
C TYR A 73 -5.60 -14.05 -11.43
N ASN A 74 -4.28 -13.84 -11.51
CA ASN A 74 -3.59 -12.78 -10.77
C ASN A 74 -4.17 -11.40 -11.09
N MET A 75 -4.25 -11.05 -12.38
CA MET A 75 -4.84 -9.78 -12.81
C MET A 75 -6.30 -9.66 -12.38
N LEU A 76 -7.09 -10.72 -12.52
CA LEU A 76 -8.48 -10.70 -12.09
C LEU A 76 -8.60 -10.49 -10.57
N GLY A 77 -7.69 -11.08 -9.81
CA GLY A 77 -7.57 -10.90 -8.37
C GLY A 77 -7.25 -9.46 -8.00
N GLU A 78 -6.24 -8.86 -8.62
CA GLU A 78 -5.87 -7.45 -8.40
C GLU A 78 -7.01 -6.49 -8.74
N VAL A 79 -7.70 -6.69 -9.87
CA VAL A 79 -8.87 -5.91 -10.24
C VAL A 79 -9.95 -5.98 -9.17
N TYR A 80 -10.20 -7.16 -8.61
CA TYR A 80 -11.18 -7.33 -7.54
C TYR A 80 -10.73 -6.70 -6.22
N VAL A 81 -9.44 -6.73 -5.87
CA VAL A 81 -8.91 -6.01 -4.70
C VAL A 81 -9.06 -4.50 -4.88
N ARG A 82 -8.62 -3.95 -6.02
CA ARG A 82 -8.71 -2.51 -6.34
C ARG A 82 -10.15 -1.99 -6.32
N ARG A 83 -11.11 -2.82 -6.76
CA ARG A 83 -12.55 -2.49 -6.76
C ARG A 83 -13.28 -2.91 -5.49
N GLU A 84 -12.55 -3.28 -4.45
CA GLU A 84 -13.10 -3.66 -3.14
C GLU A 84 -14.09 -4.83 -3.18
N LYS A 85 -13.98 -5.69 -4.20
CA LYS A 85 -14.77 -6.91 -4.37
C LYS A 85 -14.11 -8.06 -3.63
N TRP A 86 -14.07 -7.95 -2.31
CA TRP A 86 -13.24 -8.79 -1.45
C TRP A 86 -13.59 -10.29 -1.52
N GLU A 87 -14.87 -10.64 -1.66
CA GLU A 87 -15.30 -12.03 -1.80
C GLU A 87 -14.83 -12.65 -3.13
N GLU A 88 -15.01 -11.93 -4.24
CA GLU A 88 -14.52 -12.36 -5.55
C GLU A 88 -12.98 -12.41 -5.58
N ALA A 89 -12.32 -11.39 -5.03
CA ALA A 89 -10.86 -11.34 -4.89
C ALA A 89 -10.35 -12.58 -4.15
N ARG A 90 -10.90 -12.88 -2.98
CA ARG A 90 -10.51 -14.06 -2.19
C ARG A 90 -10.64 -15.35 -3.01
N ASN A 91 -11.78 -15.56 -3.67
CA ASN A 91 -12.02 -16.81 -4.42
C ASN A 91 -11.02 -16.99 -5.58
N VAL A 92 -10.69 -15.90 -6.28
CA VAL A 92 -9.72 -15.91 -7.39
C VAL A 92 -8.29 -16.07 -6.86
N LEU A 93 -7.91 -15.31 -5.83
CA LEU A 93 -6.55 -15.33 -5.28
C LEU A 93 -6.23 -16.62 -4.53
N GLN A 94 -7.22 -17.30 -3.93
CA GLN A 94 -7.06 -18.67 -3.44
C GLN A 94 -6.62 -19.63 -4.56
N LYS A 95 -7.15 -19.44 -5.77
CA LYS A 95 -6.74 -20.23 -6.93
C LYS A 95 -5.32 -19.88 -7.36
N VAL A 96 -4.96 -18.59 -7.37
CA VAL A 96 -3.60 -18.13 -7.63
C VAL A 96 -2.59 -18.81 -6.72
N VAL A 97 -2.73 -18.68 -5.40
CA VAL A 97 -1.73 -19.22 -4.44
C VAL A 97 -1.63 -20.75 -4.48
N SER A 98 -2.64 -21.43 -5.04
CA SER A 98 -2.61 -22.88 -5.27
C SER A 98 -1.87 -23.29 -6.56
N ILE A 99 -1.83 -22.40 -7.56
CA ILE A 99 -1.16 -22.63 -8.85
C ILE A 99 0.27 -22.12 -8.79
N HIS A 100 0.45 -20.88 -8.33
CA HIS A 100 1.71 -20.15 -8.33
C HIS A 100 1.77 -19.20 -7.13
N PRO A 101 2.28 -19.67 -5.98
CA PRO A 101 2.41 -18.84 -4.80
C PRO A 101 3.48 -17.78 -4.99
N THR A 102 3.11 -16.50 -4.86
CA THR A 102 4.04 -15.35 -4.84
C THR A 102 3.76 -14.48 -3.63
N LYS A 103 4.72 -13.62 -3.27
CA LYS A 103 4.57 -12.59 -2.24
C LYS A 103 3.33 -11.72 -2.51
N THR A 104 3.20 -11.21 -3.75
CA THR A 104 2.06 -10.39 -4.18
C THR A 104 0.73 -11.12 -4.09
N ALA A 105 0.67 -12.39 -4.53
CA ALA A 105 -0.55 -13.19 -4.45
C ALA A 105 -0.99 -13.42 -3.00
N PHE A 106 -0.04 -13.70 -2.10
CA PHE A 106 -0.31 -13.86 -0.68
C PHE A 106 -0.77 -12.57 -0.02
N TYR A 107 -0.10 -11.45 -0.30
CA TYR A 107 -0.47 -10.14 0.22
C TYR A 107 -1.87 -9.73 -0.24
N ASN A 108 -2.17 -9.82 -1.54
CA ASN A 108 -3.50 -9.47 -2.06
C ASN A 108 -4.60 -10.38 -1.50
N LEU A 109 -4.30 -11.67 -1.30
CA LEU A 109 -5.23 -12.60 -0.66
C LEU A 109 -5.45 -12.22 0.82
N ALA A 110 -4.40 -11.85 1.52
CA ALA A 110 -4.45 -11.40 2.90
C ALA A 110 -5.24 -10.11 3.06
N THR A 111 -5.06 -9.14 2.16
CA THR A 111 -5.86 -7.92 2.05
C THR A 111 -7.35 -8.25 1.91
N ALA A 112 -7.71 -9.17 1.01
CA ALA A 112 -9.10 -9.60 0.85
C ALA A 112 -9.64 -10.26 2.13
N TYR A 113 -8.86 -11.09 2.83
CA TYR A 113 -9.26 -11.66 4.12
C TYR A 113 -9.44 -10.60 5.20
N TYR A 114 -8.51 -9.64 5.30
CA TYR A 114 -8.53 -8.57 6.29
C TYR A 114 -9.79 -7.72 6.13
N LYS A 115 -10.09 -7.29 4.90
CA LYS A 115 -11.29 -6.51 4.58
C LYS A 115 -12.61 -7.27 4.78
N LEU A 116 -12.56 -8.61 4.79
CA LEU A 116 -13.69 -9.47 5.16
C LEU A 116 -13.79 -9.75 6.67
N GLY A 117 -12.90 -9.17 7.49
CA GLY A 117 -12.84 -9.42 8.94
C GLY A 117 -12.32 -10.80 9.31
N LYS A 118 -11.69 -11.53 8.37
CA LYS A 118 -11.12 -12.87 8.57
C LYS A 118 -9.68 -12.76 9.03
N LEU A 119 -9.47 -12.17 10.21
CA LEU A 119 -8.16 -11.75 10.71
C LEU A 119 -7.15 -12.91 10.83
N GLU A 120 -7.56 -14.12 11.23
CA GLU A 120 -6.65 -15.26 11.31
C GLU A 120 -6.14 -15.70 9.93
N ALA A 121 -7.03 -15.71 8.93
CA ALA A 121 -6.66 -16.05 7.55
C ALA A 121 -5.82 -14.96 6.90
N ALA A 122 -6.08 -13.69 7.24
CA ALA A 122 -5.27 -12.55 6.84
C ALA A 122 -3.85 -12.67 7.42
N ALA A 123 -3.73 -12.90 8.73
CA ALA A 123 -2.44 -13.07 9.41
C ALA A 123 -1.62 -14.21 8.79
N ASP A 124 -2.21 -15.39 8.56
CA ASP A 124 -1.52 -16.51 7.91
C ASP A 124 -1.07 -16.15 6.49
N SER A 125 -1.95 -15.55 5.70
CA SER A 125 -1.64 -15.20 4.31
C SER A 125 -0.55 -14.13 4.22
N PHE A 126 -0.61 -13.08 5.04
CA PHE A 126 0.44 -12.06 5.12
C PHE A 126 1.80 -12.69 5.48
N LEU A 127 1.85 -13.57 6.48
CA LEU A 127 3.08 -14.24 6.89
C LEU A 127 3.68 -15.13 5.78
N ARG A 128 2.84 -15.78 4.98
CA ARG A 128 3.30 -16.63 3.87
C ARG A 128 3.91 -15.83 2.72
N GLY A 129 3.53 -14.57 2.59
CA GLY A 129 4.09 -13.64 1.60
C GLY A 129 5.16 -12.70 2.17
N SER A 130 5.49 -12.79 3.47
CA SER A 130 6.37 -11.82 4.11
C SER A 130 7.85 -12.15 3.98
N GLU A 131 8.63 -11.10 3.83
CA GLU A 131 10.07 -11.07 4.03
C GLU A 131 10.40 -10.30 5.32
N PRO A 132 11.62 -10.43 5.87
CA PRO A 132 12.05 -9.59 6.97
C PRO A 132 11.82 -8.10 6.63
N SER A 133 11.49 -7.34 7.67
CA SER A 133 11.29 -5.90 7.60
C SER A 133 10.18 -5.37 6.68
N ASP A 134 9.45 -6.21 5.95
CA ASP A 134 8.55 -5.79 4.87
C ASP A 134 7.10 -5.47 5.30
N LEU A 135 6.34 -4.89 4.36
CA LEU A 135 4.94 -4.48 4.58
C LEU A 135 4.02 -5.66 4.91
N SER A 136 4.31 -6.85 4.40
CA SER A 136 3.52 -8.05 4.68
C SER A 136 3.74 -8.50 6.13
N LEU A 137 4.98 -8.47 6.63
CA LEU A 137 5.30 -8.78 8.02
C LEU A 137 4.65 -7.76 8.97
N TYR A 138 4.72 -6.48 8.62
CA TYR A 138 4.02 -5.42 9.34
C TYR A 138 2.51 -5.68 9.42
N SER A 139 1.87 -5.99 8.28
CA SER A 139 0.43 -6.30 8.21
C SER A 139 0.07 -7.57 8.98
N HIS A 140 0.94 -8.59 8.98
CA HIS A 140 0.79 -9.79 9.79
C HIS A 140 0.76 -9.45 11.29
N ILE A 141 1.71 -8.66 11.77
CA ILE A 141 1.82 -8.28 13.19
C ILE A 141 0.63 -7.41 13.60
N LYS A 142 0.18 -6.50 12.73
CA LYS A 142 -1.04 -5.73 12.95
C LYS A 142 -2.26 -6.66 13.15
N CYS A 143 -2.42 -7.67 12.29
CA CYS A 143 -3.48 -8.67 12.47
C CYS A 143 -3.35 -9.42 13.80
N LEU A 144 -2.14 -9.81 14.22
CA LEU A 144 -1.91 -10.46 15.51
C LEU A 144 -2.27 -9.56 16.69
N ALA A 145 -1.95 -8.26 16.61
CA ALA A 145 -2.31 -7.28 17.64
C ALA A 145 -3.83 -7.17 17.79
N GLU A 146 -4.58 -7.10 16.69
CA GLU A 146 -6.05 -7.06 16.69
C GLU A 146 -6.69 -8.36 17.20
N LEU A 147 -6.06 -9.50 16.93
CA LEU A 147 -6.44 -10.79 17.50
C LEU A 147 -6.09 -10.93 18.99
N GLY A 148 -5.37 -9.96 19.58
CA GLY A 148 -4.89 -10.02 20.96
C GLY A 148 -3.73 -11.00 21.19
N ARG A 149 -3.09 -11.51 20.12
CA ARG A 149 -1.98 -12.47 20.16
C ARG A 149 -0.63 -11.75 20.35
N LYS A 150 -0.53 -11.00 21.45
CA LYS A 150 0.58 -10.07 21.69
C LYS A 150 1.95 -10.74 21.76
N GLU A 151 2.03 -11.91 22.40
CA GLU A 151 3.31 -12.62 22.55
C GLU A 151 3.89 -13.03 21.19
N GLU A 152 3.03 -13.48 20.28
CA GLU A 152 3.44 -13.85 18.92
C GLU A 152 3.83 -12.62 18.10
N ALA A 153 3.08 -11.53 18.24
CA ALA A 153 3.41 -10.25 17.62
C ALA A 153 4.80 -9.75 18.06
N PHE A 154 5.10 -9.77 19.37
CA PHE A 154 6.41 -9.39 19.91
C PHE A 154 7.56 -10.25 19.39
N GLN A 155 7.36 -11.56 19.24
CA GLN A 155 8.38 -12.44 18.67
C GLN A 155 8.74 -12.06 17.23
N LYS A 156 7.78 -11.51 16.48
CA LYS A 156 7.97 -11.15 15.07
C LYS A 156 8.63 -9.79 14.88
N LEU A 157 8.52 -8.88 15.84
CA LEU A 157 9.11 -7.54 15.79
C LEU A 157 10.64 -7.54 15.67
N SER A 158 11.34 -8.60 16.12
CA SER A 158 12.80 -8.69 16.00
C SER A 158 13.28 -8.91 14.55
N GLN A 159 12.37 -9.06 13.59
CA GLN A 159 12.69 -9.22 12.18
C GLN A 159 12.68 -7.87 11.41
N PHE A 160 12.42 -6.75 12.08
CA PHE A 160 12.60 -5.42 11.49
C PHE A 160 14.02 -4.92 11.72
N SER A 161 14.65 -4.43 10.65
CA SER A 161 15.98 -3.82 10.65
C SER A 161 16.01 -2.67 9.66
N GLU A 162 16.56 -1.52 10.07
CA GLU A 162 16.76 -0.34 9.19
C GLU A 162 17.79 -0.58 8.08
N GLU A 163 18.60 -1.63 8.20
CA GLU A 163 19.57 -2.03 7.17
C GLU A 163 18.96 -2.91 6.07
N ASP A 164 17.69 -3.31 6.20
CA ASP A 164 17.00 -4.13 5.21
C ASP A 164 16.41 -3.27 4.09
N ASP A 165 16.65 -3.66 2.83
CA ASP A 165 16.15 -2.95 1.65
C ASP A 165 14.61 -2.86 1.61
N HIS A 166 13.90 -3.77 2.29
CA HIS A 166 12.43 -3.79 2.35
C HIS A 166 11.86 -3.12 3.60
N PHE A 167 12.69 -2.46 4.41
CA PHE A 167 12.26 -1.86 5.67
C PHE A 167 11.09 -0.90 5.49
N VAL A 168 9.96 -1.23 6.14
CA VAL A 168 8.71 -0.45 6.06
C VAL A 168 8.85 0.98 6.57
N GLY A 169 9.78 1.20 7.50
CA GLY A 169 9.99 2.50 8.12
C GLY A 169 9.82 2.49 9.63
N GLU A 170 10.46 3.43 10.29
CA GLU A 170 10.54 3.57 11.73
C GLU A 170 9.18 3.89 12.35
N ILE A 171 8.37 4.70 11.65
CA ILE A 171 7.03 5.10 12.10
C ILE A 171 6.08 3.89 12.15
N ASP A 172 6.09 3.05 11.11
CA ASP A 172 5.28 1.84 11.06
C ASP A 172 5.66 0.86 12.18
N VAL A 173 6.96 0.66 12.41
CA VAL A 173 7.42 -0.20 13.51
C VAL A 173 7.03 0.39 14.87
N ALA A 174 7.16 1.72 15.06
CA ALA A 174 6.72 2.40 16.28
C ALA A 174 5.23 2.18 16.55
N ASP A 175 4.40 2.28 15.51
CA ASP A 175 2.96 2.09 15.62
C ASP A 175 2.58 0.67 16.06
N LEU A 176 3.29 -0.36 15.58
CA LEU A 176 3.10 -1.73 16.07
C LEU A 176 3.42 -1.83 17.57
N TYR A 177 4.47 -1.18 18.05
CA TYR A 177 4.78 -1.16 19.49
C TYR A 177 3.71 -0.43 20.32
N VAL A 178 3.10 0.64 19.79
CA VAL A 178 1.95 1.31 20.42
C VAL A 178 0.76 0.36 20.54
N GLU A 179 0.41 -0.37 19.48
CA GLU A 179 -0.72 -1.33 19.49
C GLU A 179 -0.49 -2.47 20.50
N LEU A 180 0.77 -2.89 20.66
CA LEU A 180 1.14 -3.95 21.60
C LEU A 180 1.26 -3.43 23.05
N GLY A 181 1.43 -2.12 23.24
CA GLY A 181 1.51 -1.45 24.53
C GLY A 181 2.91 -1.36 25.11
N ASP A 182 3.95 -1.57 24.30
CA ASP A 182 5.34 -1.31 24.69
C ASP A 182 5.73 0.10 24.27
N TYR A 183 5.30 1.05 25.09
CA TYR A 183 5.49 2.47 24.81
C TYR A 183 6.96 2.89 24.80
N LYS A 184 7.82 2.19 25.54
CA LYS A 184 9.24 2.49 25.56
C LYS A 184 9.89 2.23 24.20
N MET A 185 9.57 1.08 23.59
CA MET A 185 10.06 0.78 22.25
C MET A 185 9.36 1.63 21.18
N ALA A 186 8.08 1.96 21.35
CA ALA A 186 7.40 2.90 20.46
C ALA A 186 8.11 4.27 20.43
N ILE A 187 8.41 4.85 21.60
CA ILE A 187 9.16 6.11 21.74
C ILE A 187 10.52 6.01 21.06
N TYR A 188 11.25 4.91 21.28
CA TYR A 188 12.54 4.67 20.62
C TYR A 188 12.40 4.76 19.10
N TRP A 189 11.47 4.02 18.49
CA TRP A 189 11.29 4.01 17.05
C TRP A 189 10.77 5.34 16.49
N PHE A 190 9.81 6.00 17.15
CA PHE A 190 9.37 7.35 16.76
C PHE A 190 10.53 8.35 16.78
N SER A 191 11.41 8.28 17.79
CA SER A 191 12.57 9.17 17.86
C SER A 191 13.56 8.98 16.71
N LYS A 192 13.66 7.78 16.14
CA LYS A 192 14.49 7.53 14.95
C LYS A 192 13.89 8.16 13.69
N GLY A 193 12.56 8.15 13.58
CA GLY A 193 11.85 8.77 12.47
C GLY A 193 11.80 10.30 12.52
N TRP A 194 12.13 10.92 13.66
CA TRP A 194 11.94 12.36 13.89
C TRP A 194 12.53 13.27 12.81
N GLU A 195 13.77 12.98 12.38
CA GLU A 195 14.50 13.80 11.40
C GLU A 195 14.27 13.34 9.95
N THR A 196 13.70 12.15 9.75
CA THR A 196 13.57 11.52 8.43
C THR A 196 12.20 11.77 7.81
N TYR A 197 11.14 11.73 8.63
CA TYR A 197 9.76 11.80 8.14
C TYR A 197 9.19 13.19 8.27
N ALA A 198 8.33 13.55 7.31
CA ALA A 198 7.52 14.74 7.44
C ALA A 198 6.63 14.62 8.69
N LYS A 199 6.62 15.69 9.48
CA LYS A 199 5.82 15.80 10.71
C LYS A 199 4.33 15.90 10.34
N ASP A 200 3.58 14.86 10.66
CA ASP A 200 2.15 14.73 10.36
C ASP A 200 1.33 14.49 11.66
N PRO A 201 0.07 14.98 11.75
CA PRO A 201 -0.73 14.86 12.98
C PRO A 201 -0.98 13.44 13.43
N THR A 202 -0.95 12.48 12.50
CA THR A 202 -1.26 11.08 12.73
C THR A 202 -0.19 10.42 13.58
N TRP A 203 1.04 10.31 13.07
CA TRP A 203 2.10 9.61 13.81
C TRP A 203 2.60 10.43 15.00
N LEU A 204 2.59 11.77 14.90
CA LEU A 204 2.97 12.63 16.04
C LEU A 204 1.98 12.54 17.19
N GLY A 205 0.68 12.45 16.90
CA GLY A 205 -0.33 12.19 17.92
C GLY A 205 -0.04 10.88 18.65
N ARG A 206 0.33 9.83 17.91
CA ARG A 206 0.71 8.52 18.49
C ARG A 206 2.03 8.56 19.26
N TYR A 207 2.99 9.36 18.81
CA TYR A 207 4.23 9.57 19.54
C TYR A 207 3.99 10.26 20.89
N ILE A 208 3.24 11.36 20.90
CA ILE A 208 2.81 12.05 22.13
C ILE A 208 2.02 11.09 23.03
N PHE A 209 1.12 10.29 22.46
CA PHE A 209 0.39 9.27 23.21
C PHE A 209 1.32 8.26 23.88
N ALA A 210 2.33 7.75 23.18
CA ALA A 210 3.30 6.82 23.74
C ALA A 210 4.09 7.45 24.90
N LEU A 211 4.53 8.70 24.76
CA LEU A 211 5.21 9.46 25.82
C LEU A 211 4.34 9.62 27.07
N LEU A 212 3.08 10.03 26.90
CA LEU A 212 2.14 10.16 28.01
C LEU A 212 1.84 8.82 28.70
N LYS A 213 1.79 7.71 27.94
CA LYS A 213 1.63 6.36 28.49
C LYS A 213 2.88 5.83 29.19
N ALA A 214 4.04 6.41 28.90
CA ALA A 214 5.30 6.15 29.59
C ALA A 214 5.57 7.15 30.75
N ASP A 215 4.57 7.95 31.13
CA ASP A 215 4.66 9.00 32.16
C ASP A 215 5.71 10.10 31.85
N ASP A 216 6.02 10.33 30.57
CA ASP A 216 6.97 11.35 30.09
C ASP A 216 6.25 12.58 29.53
N LEU A 217 5.55 13.30 30.42
CA LEU A 217 4.88 14.56 30.07
C LEU A 217 5.85 15.66 29.59
N PRO A 218 7.06 15.84 30.16
CA PRO A 218 8.00 16.85 29.69
C PRO A 218 8.34 16.69 28.19
N SER A 219 8.75 15.49 27.76
CA SER A 219 9.08 15.28 26.34
C SER A 219 7.85 15.37 25.43
N ALA A 220 6.67 14.97 25.90
CA ALA A 220 5.42 15.18 25.16
C ALA A 220 5.13 16.67 24.91
N LEU A 221 5.36 17.53 25.92
CA LEU A 221 5.21 18.98 25.80
C LEU A 221 6.28 19.59 24.89
N ASP A 222 7.52 19.13 24.97
CA ASP A 222 8.61 19.62 24.12
C ASP A 222 8.30 19.35 22.63
N ILE A 223 7.89 18.12 22.29
CA ILE A 223 7.47 17.75 20.92
C ILE A 223 6.27 18.59 20.47
N GLN A 224 5.25 18.74 21.32
CA GLN A 224 4.08 19.55 20.99
C GLN A 224 4.47 21.00 20.67
N GLN A 225 5.35 21.60 21.48
CA GLN A 225 5.81 22.97 21.30
C GLN A 225 6.66 23.13 20.04
N GLU A 226 7.56 22.18 19.78
CA GLU A 226 8.42 22.19 18.59
C GLU A 226 7.58 22.16 17.31
N VAL A 227 6.60 21.24 17.22
CA VAL A 227 5.71 21.12 16.06
C VAL A 227 4.85 22.36 15.86
N ILE A 228 4.28 22.93 16.94
CA ILE A 228 3.50 24.17 16.86
C ILE A 228 4.37 25.31 16.35
N LYS A 229 5.61 25.43 16.83
CA LYS A 229 6.55 26.46 16.41
C LYS A 229 6.91 26.33 14.93
N GLU A 230 7.18 25.13 14.43
CA GLU A 230 7.44 24.90 13.00
C GLU A 230 6.24 25.29 12.13
N ILE A 231 5.02 25.02 12.60
CA ILE A 231 3.81 25.45 11.88
C ILE A 231 3.67 26.97 11.87
N GLU A 232 3.93 27.64 13.00
CA GLU A 232 3.92 29.11 13.09
C GLU A 232 4.93 29.76 12.15
N GLU A 233 6.16 29.22 12.10
CA GLU A 233 7.22 29.67 11.20
C GLU A 233 6.77 29.51 9.74
N ARG A 234 6.20 28.35 9.38
CA ARG A 234 5.71 28.10 8.02
C ARG A 234 4.54 28.98 7.60
N ILE A 235 3.63 29.32 8.54
CA ILE A 235 2.56 30.29 8.30
C ILE A 235 3.15 31.69 8.07
N ALA A 236 4.13 32.11 8.87
CA ALA A 236 4.79 33.40 8.71
C ALA A 236 5.50 33.50 7.36
N GLU A 237 6.25 32.48 6.98
CA GLU A 237 6.91 32.39 5.67
C GLU A 237 5.90 32.48 4.52
N THR A 238 4.79 31.74 4.58
CA THR A 238 3.75 31.79 3.53
C THR A 238 3.10 33.17 3.40
N ASN A 239 3.00 33.93 4.49
CA ASN A 239 2.45 35.29 4.48
C ASN A 239 3.43 36.32 3.91
N ASP A 240 4.71 36.18 4.23
CA ASP A 240 5.77 37.05 3.72
C ASP A 240 6.13 36.72 2.27
N ASP A 241 5.79 35.51 1.81
CA ASP A 241 6.09 35.05 0.48
C ASP A 241 5.38 35.88 -0.60
N CYS A 242 6.20 36.54 -1.42
CA CYS A 242 5.76 37.33 -2.56
C CYS A 242 5.74 36.50 -3.87
N ASP A 243 5.92 35.17 -3.79
CA ASP A 243 6.03 34.33 -4.99
C ASP A 243 4.78 34.41 -5.88
N GLU A 244 5.04 34.52 -7.19
CA GLU A 244 4.03 34.61 -8.25
C GLU A 244 3.40 33.24 -8.57
N GLU A 245 3.92 32.16 -7.97
CA GLU A 245 3.47 30.79 -8.21
C GLU A 245 2.13 30.44 -7.54
N TRP A 246 1.73 31.18 -6.50
CA TRP A 246 0.52 30.91 -5.74
C TRP A 246 -0.47 32.07 -5.84
N THR A 247 -1.71 31.75 -6.19
CA THR A 247 -2.80 32.71 -6.10
C THR A 247 -3.09 33.06 -4.62
N PRO A 248 -3.67 34.25 -4.34
CA PRO A 248 -4.05 34.60 -2.98
C PRO A 248 -4.99 33.59 -2.31
N ALA A 249 -5.86 32.95 -3.10
CA ALA A 249 -6.79 31.93 -2.61
C ALA A 249 -6.06 30.63 -2.19
N GLU A 250 -5.07 30.19 -2.97
CA GLU A 250 -4.26 29.01 -2.63
C GLU A 250 -3.44 29.25 -1.35
N LYS A 251 -2.88 30.46 -1.18
CA LYS A 251 -2.18 30.82 0.07
C LYS A 251 -3.11 30.80 1.26
N GLU A 252 -4.30 31.38 1.13
CA GLU A 252 -5.31 31.37 2.20
C GLU A 252 -5.75 29.95 2.56
N ASP A 253 -5.94 29.09 1.57
CA ASP A 253 -6.32 27.70 1.76
C ASP A 253 -5.25 26.89 2.50
N TYR A 254 -3.98 27.06 2.12
CA TYR A 254 -2.86 26.39 2.79
C TYR A 254 -2.60 26.92 4.20
N ILE A 255 -2.65 28.24 4.42
CA ILE A 255 -2.55 28.81 5.78
C ILE A 255 -3.69 28.30 6.66
N ARG A 256 -4.90 28.17 6.11
CA ARG A 256 -6.04 27.60 6.84
C ARG A 256 -5.80 26.16 7.24
N GLU A 257 -5.21 25.33 6.37
CA GLU A 257 -4.82 23.96 6.68
C GLU A 257 -3.78 23.92 7.81
N LEU A 258 -2.69 24.68 7.68
CA LEU A 258 -1.65 24.80 8.72
C LEU A 258 -2.24 25.25 10.07
N THR A 259 -3.14 26.23 10.04
CA THR A 259 -3.82 26.72 11.25
C THR A 259 -4.70 25.63 11.89
N ASN A 260 -5.33 24.78 11.08
CA ASN A 260 -6.09 23.65 11.61
C ASN A 260 -5.16 22.62 12.27
N HIS A 261 -4.06 22.24 11.62
CA HIS A 261 -3.06 21.37 12.23
C HIS A 261 -2.52 21.94 13.54
N GLN A 262 -2.17 23.23 13.58
CA GLN A 262 -1.71 23.90 14.80
C GLN A 262 -2.72 23.75 15.96
N ARG A 263 -4.01 23.96 15.70
CA ARG A 263 -5.06 23.79 16.71
C ARG A 263 -5.21 22.35 17.17
N GLU A 264 -5.08 21.39 16.25
CA GLU A 264 -5.15 19.97 16.58
C GLU A 264 -4.01 19.56 17.52
N TYR A 265 -2.78 19.97 17.21
CA TYR A 265 -1.63 19.74 18.08
C TYR A 265 -1.77 20.44 19.43
N ALA A 266 -2.22 21.69 19.48
CA ALA A 266 -2.40 22.42 20.74
C ALA A 266 -3.34 21.69 21.72
N GLN A 267 -4.29 20.92 21.20
CA GLN A 267 -5.29 20.19 21.99
C GLN A 267 -4.96 18.70 22.18
N ILE A 268 -3.91 18.16 21.56
CA ILE A 268 -3.70 16.71 21.50
C ILE A 268 -3.48 16.08 22.87
N ILE A 269 -2.69 16.72 23.74
CA ILE A 269 -2.41 16.23 25.10
C ILE A 269 -3.70 16.23 25.93
N ASP A 270 -4.49 17.30 25.89
CA ASP A 270 -5.76 17.39 26.60
C ASP A 270 -6.76 16.34 26.11
N LYS A 271 -6.82 16.13 24.79
CA LYS A 271 -7.62 15.05 24.20
C LYS A 271 -7.18 13.69 24.75
N ILE A 272 -5.88 13.40 24.75
CA ILE A 272 -5.35 12.12 25.24
C ILE A 272 -5.66 11.92 26.73
N HIS A 273 -5.50 12.95 27.56
CA HIS A 273 -5.90 12.90 28.97
C HIS A 273 -7.40 12.66 29.17
N SER A 274 -8.24 13.13 28.24
CA SER A 274 -9.69 12.87 28.26
C SER A 274 -10.08 11.45 27.79
N GLY A 275 -9.10 10.61 27.43
CA GLY A 275 -9.30 9.22 27.02
C GLY A 275 -9.23 8.99 25.50
N TYR A 276 -8.90 10.01 24.72
CA TYR A 276 -8.64 9.85 23.29
C TYR A 276 -7.38 9.00 23.07
N THR A 277 -7.48 8.02 22.16
CA THR A 277 -6.33 7.26 21.67
C THR A 277 -6.19 7.57 20.18
N PRO A 278 -5.10 8.21 19.75
CA PRO A 278 -4.86 8.49 18.34
C PRO A 278 -4.87 7.17 17.54
N PRO A 279 -5.70 7.06 16.48
CA PRO A 279 -5.82 5.83 15.71
C PRO A 279 -4.53 5.56 14.94
N MET A 280 -4.21 4.29 14.76
CA MET A 280 -3.17 3.87 13.81
C MET A 280 -3.71 4.06 12.40
N ASP A 281 -2.95 4.74 11.54
CA ASP A 281 -3.29 4.80 10.12
C ASP A 281 -2.81 3.54 9.42
N PHE A 282 -3.64 2.50 9.53
CA PHE A 282 -3.39 1.23 8.87
C PHE A 282 -4.35 1.06 7.69
N SER A 283 -3.78 0.97 6.50
CA SER A 283 -4.51 0.60 5.30
C SER A 283 -3.76 -0.44 4.49
N THR A 284 -4.51 -1.40 3.95
CA THR A 284 -3.99 -2.38 3.00
C THR A 284 -4.31 -1.89 1.59
N SER A 285 -3.30 -1.76 0.75
CA SER A 285 -3.44 -1.50 -0.68
C SER A 285 -3.42 -2.81 -1.49
N VAL A 286 -3.56 -2.70 -2.81
CA VAL A 286 -3.24 -3.79 -3.74
C VAL A 286 -1.74 -3.74 -4.04
N LEU A 287 -1.05 -4.88 -3.99
CA LEU A 287 0.28 -5.01 -4.57
C LEU A 287 0.16 -5.43 -6.03
N HIS A 288 0.98 -4.83 -6.87
CA HIS A 288 0.97 -5.04 -8.30
C HIS A 288 2.23 -5.79 -8.75
N GLU A 289 2.06 -6.76 -9.64
CA GLU A 289 3.14 -7.39 -10.40
C GLU A 289 2.87 -7.23 -11.91
N CYS A 290 3.92 -7.29 -12.72
CA CYS A 290 3.74 -7.34 -14.17
C CYS A 290 3.20 -8.73 -14.57
N TYR A 291 1.97 -8.78 -15.06
CA TYR A 291 1.36 -10.00 -15.59
C TYR A 291 1.19 -9.96 -17.11
N LEU A 292 2.10 -9.26 -17.80
CA LEU A 292 2.13 -9.16 -19.26
C LEU A 292 3.01 -10.29 -19.82
N PHE A 293 2.42 -11.19 -20.63
CA PHE A 293 3.18 -12.27 -21.29
C PHE A 293 4.17 -11.69 -22.31
N GLY A 294 5.42 -12.15 -22.26
CA GLY A 294 6.49 -11.66 -23.13
C GLY A 294 7.10 -10.32 -22.70
N CYS A 295 6.85 -9.85 -21.47
CA CYS A 295 7.49 -8.64 -20.96
C CYS A 295 8.94 -8.94 -20.53
N ASP A 296 9.90 -8.45 -21.32
CA ASP A 296 11.33 -8.69 -21.10
C ASP A 296 11.85 -7.99 -19.83
N GLN A 297 11.36 -6.79 -19.50
CA GLN A 297 11.79 -6.05 -18.30
C GLN A 297 11.56 -6.84 -17.01
N HIS A 298 10.49 -7.63 -16.97
CA HIS A 298 10.13 -8.47 -15.82
C HIS A 298 10.44 -9.96 -16.05
N ASN A 299 11.14 -10.30 -17.14
CA ASN A 299 11.44 -11.67 -17.56
C ASN A 299 10.20 -12.59 -17.63
N ASN A 300 9.05 -12.02 -18.01
CA ASN A 300 7.82 -12.77 -18.13
C ASN A 300 7.86 -13.60 -19.43
N PRO A 301 7.69 -14.93 -19.35
CA PRO A 301 7.74 -15.75 -20.54
C PRO A 301 6.56 -15.47 -21.47
N GLU A 302 6.74 -15.77 -22.74
CA GLU A 302 5.62 -15.94 -23.65
C GLU A 302 4.77 -17.14 -23.21
N TYR A 303 3.47 -17.09 -23.47
CA TYR A 303 2.60 -18.20 -23.18
C TYR A 303 2.93 -19.40 -24.08
N THR A 304 3.23 -20.53 -23.45
CA THR A 304 3.44 -21.82 -24.11
C THR A 304 2.31 -22.77 -23.72
N LYS A 305 1.72 -23.45 -24.73
CA LYS A 305 0.60 -24.39 -24.55
C LYS A 305 1.05 -25.72 -23.98
#